data_AF-A0A9N9DZZ8-F1
#
_entry.id   AF-A0A9N9DZZ8-F1
#
_cell.length_a   1.000
_cell.length_b   1.000
_cell.length_c   1.000
_cell.angle_alpha   90.00
_cell.angle_beta   90.00
_cell.angle_gamma   90.00
#
_symmetry.space_group_name_H-M   'P 1'
#
loop_
_entity.id
_entity.type
_entity.pdbx_description
1 polymer ?
#
loop_
_entity_poly.entity_id
_entity_poly.type
_entity_poly.pdbx_seq_one_letter_code
_entity_poly.pdbx_strand_id
1 'polypeptide(L)'
;MCDTHPTSSRLCSRTFNVQNRYLTASNNSITFNAQTTQVPRITPVTVNINNNTYPIDEYTNVTENILSKTTRKLHLQVGHPIHTLRTLIEQHF
;
A
#
# COMPACT_ATOMS: atom_id res chain seq x y z
N MET A 1 34.83 23.39 18.48
CA MET A 1 34.96 24.38 17.39
C MET A 1 33.64 24.41 16.65
N CYS A 2 32.94 25.54 16.82
CA CYS A 2 31.93 26.18 15.97
C CYS A 2 30.74 25.39 15.41
N ASP A 3 29.58 25.82 15.89
CA ASP A 3 28.22 25.69 15.35
C ASP A 3 28.09 26.07 13.87
N THR A 4 27.05 25.58 13.19
CA THR A 4 26.06 26.44 12.52
C THR A 4 24.89 25.64 11.92
N HIS A 5 23.71 25.79 12.52
CA HIS A 5 22.41 25.64 11.85
C HIS A 5 22.24 26.74 10.79
N PRO A 6 21.51 26.47 9.69
CA PRO A 6 20.76 27.52 9.02
C PRO A 6 19.26 27.23 9.06
N THR A 7 18.56 27.98 9.90
CA THR A 7 17.15 28.32 9.72
C THR A 7 17.01 29.24 8.50
N SER A 8 16.06 28.97 7.61
CA SER A 8 15.60 29.97 6.66
C SER A 8 14.12 29.79 6.32
N SER A 9 13.33 30.59 7.00
CA SER A 9 11.94 30.91 6.69
C SER A 9 11.87 31.70 5.37
N ARG A 10 11.08 31.21 4.42
CA ARG A 10 10.56 32.04 3.32
C ARG A 10 9.06 31.78 3.16
N LEU A 11 8.28 32.58 3.89
CA LEU A 11 6.87 32.81 3.58
C LEU A 11 6.80 33.50 2.22
N CYS A 12 6.42 32.77 1.17
CA CYS A 12 6.16 33.35 -0.14
C CYS A 12 4.67 33.73 -0.22
N SER A 13 4.36 34.95 0.19
CA SER A 13 3.05 35.56 -0.03
C SER A 13 2.96 36.01 -1.48
N ARG A 14 2.21 35.29 -2.32
CA ARG A 14 1.79 35.79 -3.64
C ARG A 14 0.35 36.26 -3.56
N THR A 15 0.18 37.55 -3.42
CA THR A 15 -1.09 38.23 -3.71
C THR A 15 -1.34 38.12 -5.22
N PHE A 16 -2.46 37.53 -5.60
CA PHE A 16 -2.98 37.62 -6.96
C PHE A 16 -4.17 38.58 -6.96
N ASN A 17 -3.96 39.74 -7.57
CA ASN A 17 -5.01 40.66 -7.94
C ASN A 17 -5.29 40.42 -9.43
N VAL A 18 -6.49 39.92 -9.77
CA VAL A 18 -6.93 39.85 -11.16
C VAL A 18 -8.34 40.43 -11.22
N GLN A 19 -8.40 41.64 -11.76
CA GLN A 19 -9.62 42.37 -12.04
C GLN A 19 -10.12 41.97 -13.44
N ASN A 20 -11.45 41.85 -13.57
CA ASN A 20 -12.25 42.11 -14.78
C ASN A 20 -12.15 41.08 -15.94
N ARG A 21 -13.17 40.75 -16.76
CA ARG A 21 -14.49 41.31 -17.09
C ARG A 21 -15.43 40.18 -17.54
N TYR A 22 -16.73 40.35 -17.37
CA TYR A 22 -17.75 39.51 -18.00
C TYR A 22 -17.72 39.67 -19.53
N LEU A 23 -17.57 38.56 -20.27
CA LEU A 23 -17.76 38.49 -21.71
C LEU A 23 -18.99 37.61 -22.01
N THR A 24 -19.82 38.11 -22.92
CA THR A 24 -21.08 37.53 -23.40
C THR A 24 -20.89 36.16 -24.01
N ALA A 25 -21.68 35.17 -23.58
CA ALA A 25 -21.67 33.83 -24.17
C ALA A 25 -22.34 33.83 -25.56
N SER A 26 -21.55 33.50 -26.58
CA SER A 26 -22.05 33.01 -27.88
C SER A 26 -22.56 31.58 -27.70
N ASN A 27 -23.74 31.28 -28.25
CA ASN A 27 -24.35 29.95 -28.22
C ASN A 27 -23.58 28.98 -29.12
N ASN A 28 -22.46 28.46 -28.63
CA ASN A 28 -21.83 27.29 -29.22
C ASN A 28 -22.44 26.05 -28.58
N SER A 29 -23.20 25.29 -29.35
CA SER A 29 -23.71 23.97 -28.99
C SER A 29 -22.53 23.07 -28.62
N ILE A 30 -22.36 22.83 -27.33
CA ILE A 30 -21.36 21.89 -26.81
C ILE A 30 -21.81 20.49 -27.24
N THR A 31 -21.15 19.94 -28.24
CA THR A 31 -21.21 18.50 -28.51
C THR A 31 -20.54 17.81 -27.33
N PHE A 32 -21.35 17.22 -26.44
CA PHE A 32 -20.85 16.36 -25.39
C PHE A 32 -20.31 15.09 -26.03
N ASN A 33 -19.01 15.09 -26.36
CA ASN A 33 -18.31 13.86 -26.62
C ASN A 33 -18.34 13.05 -25.33
N ALA A 34 -19.13 11.97 -25.31
CA ALA A 34 -19.16 11.02 -24.21
C ALA A 34 -17.80 10.30 -24.14
N GLN A 35 -16.81 10.96 -23.55
CA GLN A 35 -15.59 10.31 -23.10
C GLN A 35 -16.02 9.39 -21.97
N THR A 36 -16.01 8.08 -22.26
CA THR A 36 -16.13 7.03 -21.25
C THR A 36 -15.03 7.28 -20.23
N THR A 37 -15.37 7.85 -19.07
CA THR A 37 -14.46 7.93 -17.93
C THR A 37 -14.09 6.50 -17.60
N GLN A 38 -12.90 6.08 -18.00
CA GLN A 38 -12.37 4.77 -17.62
C GLN A 38 -12.28 4.79 -16.10
N VAL A 39 -13.22 4.10 -15.45
CA VAL A 39 -13.18 3.89 -14.01
C VAL A 39 -11.82 3.25 -13.74
N PRO A 40 -10.98 3.81 -12.85
CA PRO A 40 -9.71 3.19 -12.54
C PRO A 40 -10.00 1.74 -12.14
N ARG A 41 -9.42 0.80 -12.89
CA ARG A 41 -9.54 -0.62 -12.61
C ARG A 41 -8.96 -0.83 -11.22
N ILE A 42 -9.81 -0.95 -10.21
CA ILE A 42 -9.41 -1.34 -8.87
C ILE A 42 -8.94 -2.78 -9.02
N THR A 43 -7.65 -2.98 -9.23
CA THR A 43 -7.06 -4.30 -9.09
C THR A 43 -7.21 -4.66 -7.62
N PRO A 44 -7.84 -5.80 -7.29
CA PRO A 44 -7.92 -6.22 -5.89
C PRO A 44 -6.49 -6.30 -5.36
N VAL A 45 -6.24 -5.69 -4.19
CA VAL A 45 -4.97 -5.85 -3.51
C VAL A 45 -4.88 -7.32 -3.12
N THR A 46 -3.75 -7.98 -3.39
CA THR A 46 -3.56 -9.40 -3.13
C THR A 46 -2.35 -9.65 -2.24
N VAL A 47 -2.39 -10.72 -1.45
CA VAL A 47 -1.27 -11.21 -0.64
C VAL A 47 -0.83 -12.60 -1.11
N ASN A 48 0.48 -12.84 -1.13
CA ASN A 48 1.06 -14.13 -1.53
C ASN A 48 1.44 -14.94 -0.30
N ILE A 49 0.88 -16.16 -0.18
CA ILE A 49 1.13 -17.08 0.94
C ILE A 49 1.42 -18.46 0.36
N ASN A 50 2.60 -19.04 0.66
CA ASN A 50 2.98 -20.39 0.24
C ASN A 50 2.69 -20.70 -1.25
N ASN A 51 3.09 -19.78 -2.14
CA ASN A 51 2.91 -19.83 -3.60
C ASN A 51 1.47 -19.65 -4.11
N ASN A 52 0.53 -19.35 -3.23
CA ASN A 52 -0.85 -19.02 -3.58
C ASN A 52 -1.10 -17.52 -3.41
N THR A 53 -1.96 -16.96 -4.26
CA THR A 53 -2.35 -15.55 -4.21
C THR A 53 -3.78 -15.43 -3.69
N TYR A 54 -3.96 -14.64 -2.65
CA TYR A 54 -5.25 -14.41 -2.00
C TYR A 54 -5.66 -12.95 -2.13
N PRO A 55 -6.93 -12.64 -2.48
CA PRO A 55 -7.43 -11.27 -2.42
C PRO A 55 -7.51 -10.80 -0.97
N ILE A 56 -7.17 -9.53 -0.74
CA ILE A 56 -7.33 -8.86 0.54
C ILE A 56 -8.80 -8.47 0.72
N ASP A 57 -9.32 -8.70 1.92
CA ASP A 57 -10.66 -8.31 2.36
C ASP A 57 -10.61 -7.37 3.58
N GLU A 58 -11.77 -7.05 4.14
CA GLU A 58 -11.91 -6.19 5.32
C GLU A 58 -11.33 -6.81 6.61
N TYR A 59 -11.08 -8.11 6.63
CA TYR A 59 -10.58 -8.85 7.79
C TYR A 59 -9.08 -9.18 7.71
N THR A 60 -8.46 -8.97 6.54
CA THR A 60 -7.07 -9.30 6.31
C THR A 60 -6.17 -8.39 7.14
N ASN A 61 -5.55 -8.96 8.17
CA ASN A 61 -4.69 -8.26 9.14
C ASN A 61 -3.25 -8.80 9.19
N VAL A 62 -2.86 -9.60 8.19
CA VAL A 62 -1.55 -10.24 8.13
C VAL A 62 -0.45 -9.22 7.79
N THR A 63 0.69 -9.30 8.49
CA THR A 63 1.86 -8.44 8.24
C THR A 63 2.96 -9.19 7.50
N GLU A 64 3.82 -8.47 6.77
CA GLU A 64 5.00 -9.04 6.09
C GLU A 64 5.93 -9.79 7.05
N ASN A 65 6.05 -9.32 8.30
CA ASN A 65 6.83 -9.99 9.34
C ASN A 65 6.22 -11.33 9.77
N ILE A 66 4.90 -11.51 9.68
CA ILE A 66 4.25 -12.81 9.91
C ILE A 66 4.41 -13.68 8.66
N LEU A 67 4.16 -13.14 7.47
CA LEU A 67 4.27 -13.85 6.19
C LEU A 67 5.65 -14.49 6.01
N SER A 68 6.72 -13.74 6.28
CA SER A 68 8.10 -14.22 6.19
C SER A 68 8.45 -15.37 7.15
N LYS A 69 7.60 -15.69 8.14
CA LYS A 69 7.81 -16.82 9.07
C LYS A 69 7.04 -18.08 8.69
N THR A 70 6.05 -17.97 7.82
CA THR A 70 5.15 -19.09 7.47
C THR A 70 5.87 -20.28 6.84
N THR A 71 7.00 -20.06 6.19
CA THR A 71 7.77 -21.09 5.47
C THR A 71 8.79 -21.83 6.33
N ARG A 72 9.07 -21.39 7.56
CA ARG A 72 10.19 -21.89 8.39
C ARG A 72 10.10 -23.36 8.78
N LYS A 73 8.88 -23.90 8.89
CA LYS A 73 8.59 -25.33 9.21
C LYS A 73 9.50 -25.91 10.31
N LEU A 74 9.64 -25.21 11.45
CA LEU A 74 10.60 -25.56 12.52
C LEU A 74 10.43 -26.97 13.10
N HIS A 75 9.25 -27.56 13.00
CA HIS A 75 8.97 -28.94 13.40
C HIS A 75 9.61 -30.00 12.47
N LEU A 76 10.08 -29.60 11.28
CA LEU A 76 10.83 -30.44 10.34
C LEU A 76 12.34 -30.28 10.49
N GLN A 77 12.80 -29.24 11.19
CA GLN A 77 14.22 -28.93 11.30
C GLN A 77 14.87 -29.79 12.40
N VAL A 78 15.71 -30.75 11.99
CA VAL A 78 16.48 -31.60 12.92
C VAL A 78 17.32 -30.74 13.86
N GLY A 79 17.33 -31.09 15.15
CA GLY A 79 18.03 -30.35 16.21
C GLY A 79 17.24 -29.16 16.79
N HIS A 80 16.09 -28.80 16.22
CA HIS A 80 15.20 -27.81 16.82
C HIS A 80 14.36 -28.44 17.95
N PRO A 81 14.13 -27.78 19.10
CA PRO A 81 13.36 -28.36 20.21
C PRO A 81 11.95 -28.84 19.81
N ILE A 82 11.27 -28.10 18.93
CA ILE A 82 9.95 -28.50 18.41
C ILE A 82 10.01 -29.77 17.56
N HIS A 83 11.10 -30.00 16.82
CA HIS A 83 11.29 -31.24 16.09
C HIS A 83 11.49 -32.42 17.05
N THR A 84 12.30 -32.25 18.10
CA THR A 84 12.49 -33.28 19.13
C THR A 84 11.17 -33.69 19.78
N LEU A 85 10.31 -32.72 20.13
CA LEU A 85 8.98 -33.02 20.68
C LEU A 85 8.13 -33.84 19.71
N ARG A 86 8.13 -33.48 18.42
CA ARG A 86 7.42 -34.24 17.38
C ARG A 86 7.91 -35.69 17.33
N THR A 87 9.23 -35.89 17.26
CA THR A 87 9.85 -37.23 17.19
C THR A 87 9.48 -38.09 18.40
N LEU A 88 9.53 -37.54 19.61
CA LEU A 88 9.19 -38.29 20.83
C LEU A 88 7.73 -38.75 20.84
N ILE A 89 6.81 -37.91 20.36
CA ILE A 89 5.38 -38.24 20.28
C ILE A 89 5.15 -39.32 19.21
N GLU A 90 5.70 -39.13 18.01
CA GLU A 90 5.60 -40.09 16.89
C GLU A 90 6.27 -41.44 17.18
N GLN A 91 7.21 -41.51 18.14
CA GLN A 91 7.83 -42.76 18.57
C GLN A 91 6.96 -43.54 19.57
N HIS A 92 6.08 -42.87 20.32
CA HIS A 92 5.26 -43.51 21.35
C HIS A 92 3.90 -43.98 20.82
N PHE A 93 3.33 -43.26 19.85
CA PHE A 93 2.02 -43.50 19.25
C PHE A 93 2.13 -43.84 17.77
#